data_AF-A0A2S0KZK9-F1
#
_entry.id   AF-A0A2S0KZK9-F1
#
_cell.length_a   1.000
_cell.length_b   1.000
_cell.length_c   1.000
_cell.angle_alpha   90.00
_cell.angle_beta   90.00
_cell.angle_gamma   90.00
#
_symmetry.space_group_name_H-M   'P 1'
#
loop_
_entity.id
_entity.type
_entity.pdbx_description
1 polymer ?
#
loop_
_entity_poly.entity_id
_entity_poly.type
_entity_poly.pdbx_seq_one_letter_code
_entity_poly.pdbx_strand_id
1 'polypeptide(L)'
;MGAKMMKRRYRLLIPAVAPLLLKSGYLLEAWRHSPLDRWDWCFFLLAGILTAAGWKRIRNWAGRPDWRGLWFLLPAVAVWGAGIVKQVNAVQTGGALLILFSSLFVLGGVRLFSGMLPILLIALAGCPSTTYWSEYYIRISAGTAPVGGLAFKCCAAAALSVYFLLVRRVYRLQTLLFVLGVLLLFGVLYSRESRAGYGQPLLIDPERTEVGGYLGFPSALSEQEQRFFEGHAVRRAVYYGSVENIRLLAVGVTGDIHRIHPAELCLKSMDCDVLSSREKILNPGGRPLAVQEIVALFPNRAKALIYVWYSGPEWSSGNFPAFRRSWKRSERWFAYQLSTPMPDSREAAEERLRDFLVNTVFSSGTRPER
;
A
#
# COMPACT_ATOMS: atom_id res chain seq x y z
N MET A 1 -8.50 46.78 -3.88
CA MET A 1 -9.21 45.60 -4.43
C MET A 1 -10.34 45.21 -3.48
N GLY A 2 -11.59 45.55 -3.81
CA GLY A 2 -12.73 45.42 -2.90
C GLY A 2 -13.12 43.97 -2.57
N ALA A 3 -13.73 43.76 -1.39
CA ALA A 3 -14.18 42.46 -0.88
C ALA A 3 -15.06 41.65 -1.87
N LYS A 4 -15.75 42.33 -2.78
CA LYS A 4 -16.58 41.74 -3.85
C LYS A 4 -15.74 40.99 -4.90
N MET A 5 -14.54 41.50 -5.26
CA MET A 5 -13.62 40.80 -6.17
C MET A 5 -12.96 39.58 -5.52
N MET A 6 -12.63 39.66 -4.23
CA MET A 6 -12.15 38.48 -3.49
C MET A 6 -13.18 37.36 -3.46
N LYS A 7 -14.47 37.66 -3.23
CA LYS A 7 -15.52 36.65 -3.25
C LYS A 7 -15.73 36.01 -4.64
N ARG A 8 -15.57 36.78 -5.72
CA ARG A 8 -15.74 36.26 -7.10
C ARG A 8 -14.65 35.27 -7.51
N ARG A 9 -13.38 35.54 -7.19
CA ARG A 9 -12.26 34.65 -7.57
C ARG A 9 -12.32 33.26 -6.92
N TYR A 10 -12.83 33.13 -5.70
CA TYR A 10 -12.94 31.83 -5.03
C TYR A 10 -14.04 30.94 -5.60
N ARG A 11 -14.92 31.47 -6.46
CA ARG A 11 -15.83 30.63 -7.27
C ARG A 11 -15.05 29.72 -8.23
N LEU A 12 -13.81 30.07 -8.57
CA LEU A 12 -12.91 29.22 -9.36
C LEU A 12 -12.43 27.98 -8.59
N LEU A 13 -12.70 27.86 -7.28
CA LEU A 13 -12.47 26.62 -6.53
C LEU A 13 -13.54 25.55 -6.79
N ILE A 14 -14.73 25.94 -7.25
CA ILE A 14 -15.81 24.99 -7.55
C ILE A 14 -15.34 23.88 -8.52
N PRO A 15 -14.75 24.20 -9.70
CA PRO A 15 -14.22 23.16 -10.57
C PRO A 15 -13.03 22.39 -9.94
N ALA A 16 -12.27 22.99 -9.03
CA ALA A 16 -11.15 22.31 -8.35
C ALA A 16 -11.62 21.24 -7.34
N VAL A 17 -12.89 21.25 -6.94
CA VAL A 17 -13.51 20.23 -6.07
C VAL A 17 -14.04 19.04 -6.88
N ALA A 18 -14.34 19.23 -8.17
CA ALA A 18 -14.92 18.20 -9.03
C ALA A 18 -14.09 16.89 -9.07
N PRO A 19 -12.74 16.93 -9.19
CA PRO A 19 -11.91 15.73 -9.15
C PRO A 19 -12.11 14.86 -7.89
N LEU A 20 -12.35 15.50 -6.73
CA LEU A 20 -12.58 14.79 -5.47
C LEU A 20 -14.01 14.23 -5.40
N LEU A 21 -15.00 14.99 -5.88
CA LEU A 21 -16.40 14.53 -5.93
C LEU A 21 -16.59 13.31 -6.82
N LEU A 22 -15.85 13.22 -7.94
CA LEU A 22 -15.82 12.04 -8.81
C LEU A 22 -15.33 10.77 -8.09
N LYS A 23 -14.68 10.91 -6.91
CA LYS A 23 -14.23 9.80 -6.07
C LYS A 23 -15.07 9.56 -4.84
N SER A 24 -16.14 10.33 -4.62
CA SER A 24 -17.02 10.16 -3.46
C SER A 24 -17.60 8.74 -3.37
N GLY A 25 -18.13 8.18 -4.47
CA GLY A 25 -18.66 6.80 -4.48
C GLY A 25 -17.63 5.74 -4.10
N TYR A 26 -16.42 5.84 -4.65
CA TYR A 26 -15.32 4.94 -4.29
C TYR A 26 -14.92 5.08 -2.81
N LEU A 27 -14.82 6.32 -2.30
CA LEU A 27 -14.49 6.57 -0.91
C LEU A 27 -15.55 6.01 0.05
N LEU A 28 -16.84 6.21 -0.26
CA LEU A 28 -17.94 5.65 0.53
C LEU A 28 -17.87 4.12 0.60
N GLU A 29 -17.61 3.48 -0.54
CA GLU A 29 -17.54 2.02 -0.60
C GLU A 29 -16.29 1.48 0.10
N ALA A 30 -15.16 2.18 0.00
CA ALA A 30 -13.98 1.87 0.79
C ALA A 30 -14.28 2.01 2.30
N TRP A 31 -14.95 3.09 2.72
CA TRP A 31 -15.26 3.29 4.13
C TRP A 31 -16.26 2.28 4.70
N ARG A 32 -17.17 1.76 3.86
CA ARG A 32 -18.16 0.76 4.27
C ARG A 32 -17.62 -0.66 4.29
N HIS A 33 -16.80 -1.01 3.31
CA HIS A 33 -16.47 -2.41 3.03
C HIS A 33 -14.98 -2.75 3.20
N SER A 34 -14.07 -1.77 3.31
CA SER A 34 -12.65 -2.04 3.56
C SER A 34 -12.35 -2.02 5.05
N PRO A 35 -11.98 -3.16 5.67
CA PRO A 35 -11.54 -3.21 7.07
C PRO A 35 -10.42 -2.22 7.40
N LEU A 36 -9.56 -1.92 6.41
CA LEU A 36 -8.39 -1.06 6.53
C LEU A 36 -8.71 0.43 6.44
N ASP A 37 -9.64 0.79 5.56
CA ASP A 37 -9.93 2.19 5.23
C ASP A 37 -11.21 2.69 5.91
N ARG A 38 -11.96 1.83 6.63
CA ARG A 38 -13.26 2.18 7.26
C ARG A 38 -13.23 3.40 8.18
N TRP A 39 -12.08 3.73 8.75
CA TRP A 39 -11.92 4.88 9.65
C TRP A 39 -11.31 6.10 8.96
N ASP A 40 -10.91 6.02 7.70
CA ASP A 40 -10.17 7.09 7.02
C ASP A 40 -11.04 8.35 6.77
N TRP A 41 -12.37 8.22 6.80
CA TRP A 41 -13.30 9.36 6.72
C TRP A 41 -13.10 10.37 7.86
N CYS A 42 -12.61 9.92 9.04
CA CYS A 42 -12.41 10.78 10.19
C CYS A 42 -11.37 11.88 9.92
N PHE A 43 -10.38 11.61 9.06
CA PHE A 43 -9.36 12.59 8.68
C PHE A 43 -9.93 13.68 7.77
N PHE A 44 -10.80 13.32 6.82
CA PHE A 44 -11.51 14.31 6.00
C PHE A 44 -12.44 15.18 6.86
N LEU A 45 -13.17 14.56 7.79
CA LEU A 45 -14.03 15.29 8.72
C LEU A 45 -13.22 16.25 9.59
N LEU A 46 -12.11 15.78 10.16
CA LEU A 46 -11.21 16.59 10.98
C LEU A 46 -10.64 17.77 10.19
N ALA A 47 -10.20 17.55 8.96
CA ALA A 47 -9.73 18.61 8.06
C ALA A 47 -10.83 19.66 7.81
N GLY A 48 -12.09 19.22 7.62
CA GLY A 48 -13.25 20.09 7.50
C GLY A 48 -13.54 20.92 8.76
N ILE A 49 -13.57 20.26 9.92
CA ILE A 49 -13.79 20.91 11.23
C ILE A 49 -12.70 21.96 11.52
N LEU A 50 -11.42 21.60 11.32
CA LEU A 50 -10.31 22.53 11.53
C LEU A 50 -10.35 23.71 10.56
N THR A 51 -10.76 23.48 9.31
CA THR A 51 -10.95 24.55 8.32
C THR A 51 -12.06 25.50 8.77
N ALA A 52 -13.18 24.98 9.26
CA ALA A 52 -14.28 25.79 9.77
C ALA A 52 -13.89 26.57 11.04
N ALA A 53 -13.27 25.91 12.03
CA ALA A 53 -12.80 26.54 13.26
C ALA A 53 -11.70 27.59 12.99
N GLY A 54 -10.82 27.32 12.03
CA GLY A 54 -9.73 28.19 11.61
C GLY A 54 -10.12 29.30 10.64
N TRP A 55 -11.40 29.43 10.25
CA TRP A 55 -11.83 30.25 9.11
C TRP A 55 -11.36 31.70 9.17
N LYS A 56 -11.46 32.35 10.33
CA LYS A 56 -11.00 33.74 10.52
C LYS A 56 -9.51 33.89 10.21
N ARG A 57 -8.70 32.91 10.63
CA ARG A 57 -7.25 32.91 10.43
C ARG A 57 -6.90 32.63 8.96
N ILE A 58 -7.55 31.64 8.37
CA ILE A 58 -7.41 31.29 6.94
C ILE A 58 -7.70 32.51 6.07
N ARG A 59 -8.79 33.24 6.36
CA ARG A 59 -9.13 34.48 5.67
C ARG A 59 -8.06 35.56 5.80
N ASN A 60 -7.38 35.64 6.95
CA ASN A 60 -6.28 36.59 7.16
C ASN A 60 -4.98 36.17 6.44
N TRP A 61 -4.83 34.90 6.08
CA TRP A 61 -3.71 34.43 5.25
C TRP A 61 -3.94 34.64 3.76
N ALA A 62 -5.20 34.73 3.35
CA ALA A 62 -5.56 35.01 1.97
C ALA A 62 -5.03 36.38 1.53
N GLY A 63 -4.22 36.38 0.48
CA GLY A 63 -3.61 37.57 -0.10
C GLY A 63 -4.01 37.79 -1.55
N ARG A 64 -3.07 38.36 -2.31
CA ARG A 64 -3.19 38.51 -3.76
C ARG A 64 -2.95 37.14 -4.45
N PRO A 65 -3.51 36.92 -5.65
CA PRO A 65 -3.22 35.73 -6.44
C PRO A 65 -1.71 35.61 -6.68
N ASP A 66 -1.21 34.38 -6.76
CA ASP A 66 0.20 34.08 -6.96
C ASP A 66 0.36 32.97 -8.01
N TRP A 67 0.78 33.36 -9.20
CA TRP A 67 0.93 32.45 -10.34
C TRP A 67 2.00 31.38 -10.14
N ARG A 68 2.90 31.53 -9.16
CA ARG A 68 3.83 30.45 -8.79
C ARG A 68 3.10 29.20 -8.30
N GLY A 69 1.84 29.32 -7.86
CA GLY A 69 0.99 28.18 -7.56
C GLY A 69 0.77 27.23 -8.76
N LEU A 70 0.96 27.71 -10.00
CA LEU A 70 0.90 26.85 -11.19
C LEU A 70 1.99 25.76 -11.19
N TRP A 71 3.15 26.01 -10.58
CA TRP A 71 4.20 25.00 -10.39
C TRP A 71 3.77 23.82 -9.52
N PHE A 72 2.70 23.99 -8.72
CA PHE A 72 2.11 22.93 -7.92
C PHE A 72 0.85 22.36 -8.59
N LEU A 73 0.05 23.23 -9.22
CA LEU A 73 -1.18 22.84 -9.88
C LEU A 73 -0.94 21.92 -11.08
N LEU A 74 0.02 22.24 -11.96
CA LEU A 74 0.31 21.44 -13.15
C LEU A 74 0.77 20.02 -12.79
N PRO A 75 1.73 19.81 -11.86
CA PRO A 75 2.05 18.47 -11.37
C PRO A 75 0.87 17.78 -10.69
N ALA A 76 0.04 18.49 -9.92
CA ALA A 76 -1.13 17.89 -9.27
C ALA A 76 -2.14 17.34 -10.30
N VAL A 77 -2.38 18.07 -11.40
CA VAL A 77 -3.21 17.62 -12.52
C VAL A 77 -2.56 16.41 -13.20
N ALA A 78 -1.24 16.42 -13.43
CA ALA A 78 -0.53 15.29 -14.01
C ALA A 78 -0.62 14.03 -13.12
N VAL A 79 -0.49 14.17 -11.79
CA VAL A 79 -0.65 13.08 -10.83
C VAL A 79 -2.07 12.52 -10.87
N TRP A 80 -3.08 13.40 -10.86
CA TRP A 80 -4.48 12.98 -10.97
C TRP A 80 -4.76 12.24 -12.28
N GLY A 81 -4.29 12.79 -13.42
CA GLY A 81 -4.43 12.19 -14.74
C GLY A 81 -3.70 10.85 -14.87
N ALA A 82 -2.48 10.74 -14.32
CA ALA A 82 -1.76 9.47 -14.25
C ALA A 82 -2.53 8.43 -13.43
N GLY A 83 -3.16 8.85 -12.33
CA GLY A 83 -4.05 8.02 -11.55
C GLY A 83 -5.22 7.47 -12.36
N ILE A 84 -5.83 8.26 -13.26
CA ILE A 84 -6.89 7.81 -14.17
C ILE A 84 -6.35 6.78 -15.16
N VAL A 85 -5.26 7.11 -15.86
CA VAL A 85 -4.65 6.23 -16.88
C VAL A 85 -4.22 4.89 -16.29
N LYS A 86 -3.70 4.89 -15.06
CA LYS A 86 -3.23 3.68 -14.35
C LYS A 86 -4.31 3.04 -13.48
N GLN A 87 -5.53 3.59 -13.45
CA GLN A 87 -6.65 3.11 -12.62
C GLN A 87 -6.31 3.00 -11.12
N VAL A 88 -5.40 3.85 -10.61
CA VAL A 88 -4.99 3.84 -9.19
C VAL A 88 -5.81 4.86 -8.41
N ASN A 89 -6.87 4.41 -7.74
CA ASN A 89 -7.81 5.29 -7.04
C ASN A 89 -7.15 6.14 -5.94
N ALA A 90 -6.21 5.59 -5.16
CA ALA A 90 -5.50 6.35 -4.13
C ALA A 90 -4.72 7.54 -4.71
N VAL A 91 -4.07 7.35 -5.87
CA VAL A 91 -3.35 8.43 -6.59
C VAL A 91 -4.32 9.47 -7.12
N GLN A 92 -5.49 9.06 -7.61
CA GLN A 92 -6.53 9.99 -8.05
C GLN A 92 -7.06 10.83 -6.87
N THR A 93 -7.39 10.22 -5.73
CA THR A 93 -7.87 10.96 -4.55
C THR A 93 -6.81 11.95 -4.03
N GLY A 94 -5.55 11.50 -3.92
CA GLY A 94 -4.44 12.37 -3.52
C GLY A 94 -4.21 13.52 -4.51
N GLY A 95 -4.20 13.23 -5.82
CA GLY A 95 -4.10 14.23 -6.87
C GLY A 95 -5.23 15.27 -6.83
N ALA A 96 -6.47 14.84 -6.56
CA ALA A 96 -7.60 15.75 -6.41
C ALA A 96 -7.43 16.73 -5.23
N LEU A 97 -6.95 16.25 -4.08
CA LEU A 97 -6.61 17.11 -2.94
C LEU A 97 -5.49 18.09 -3.29
N LEU A 98 -4.45 17.64 -3.99
CA LEU A 98 -3.35 18.50 -4.43
C LEU A 98 -3.83 19.58 -5.40
N ILE A 99 -4.76 19.27 -6.32
CA ILE A 99 -5.38 20.25 -7.22
C ILE A 99 -6.12 21.32 -6.41
N LEU A 100 -6.95 20.90 -5.45
CA LEU A 100 -7.71 21.82 -4.61
C LEU A 100 -6.80 22.79 -3.85
N PHE A 101 -5.76 22.28 -3.18
CA PHE A 101 -4.85 23.12 -2.39
C PHE A 101 -3.90 23.95 -3.25
N SER A 102 -3.45 23.44 -4.41
CA SER A 102 -2.69 24.24 -5.37
C SER A 102 -3.54 25.37 -5.96
N SER A 103 -4.83 25.15 -6.14
CA SER A 103 -5.76 26.21 -6.56
C SER A 103 -5.91 27.29 -5.47
N LEU A 104 -5.90 26.91 -4.19
CA LEU A 104 -5.82 27.87 -3.09
C LEU A 104 -4.54 28.72 -3.13
N PHE A 105 -3.41 28.12 -3.52
CA PHE A 105 -2.16 28.86 -3.75
C PHE A 105 -2.36 29.89 -4.87
N VAL A 106 -2.80 29.46 -6.06
CA VAL A 106 -2.98 30.36 -7.21
C VAL A 106 -3.90 31.54 -6.85
N LEU A 107 -5.01 31.27 -6.15
CA LEU A 107 -6.05 32.28 -5.89
C LEU A 107 -5.78 33.15 -4.66
N GLY A 108 -5.13 32.60 -3.63
CA GLY A 108 -4.96 33.23 -2.31
C GLY A 108 -3.52 33.46 -1.88
N GLY A 109 -2.53 33.05 -2.68
CA GLY A 109 -1.12 33.31 -2.47
C GLY A 109 -0.40 32.31 -1.56
N VAL A 110 0.93 32.41 -1.54
CA VAL A 110 1.84 31.48 -0.84
C VAL A 110 1.55 31.33 0.65
N ARG A 111 1.12 32.41 1.31
CA ARG A 111 0.83 32.40 2.76
C ARG A 111 -0.39 31.56 3.09
N LEU A 112 -1.43 31.62 2.25
CA LEU A 112 -2.61 30.77 2.40
C LEU A 112 -2.24 29.31 2.21
N PHE A 113 -1.54 28.98 1.12
CA PHE A 113 -1.11 27.61 0.84
C PHE A 113 -0.26 27.02 1.97
N SER A 114 0.78 27.74 2.38
CA SER A 114 1.71 27.28 3.43
C SER A 114 1.01 27.14 4.79
N GLY A 115 0.05 28.03 5.10
CA GLY A 115 -0.74 27.94 6.34
C GLY A 115 -1.77 26.80 6.33
N MET A 116 -2.23 26.41 5.14
CA MET A 116 -3.19 25.31 4.94
C MET A 116 -2.52 23.93 4.82
N LEU A 117 -1.18 23.86 4.78
CA LEU A 117 -0.45 22.60 4.64
C LEU A 117 -0.82 21.53 5.69
N PRO A 118 -1.01 21.84 6.98
CA PRO A 118 -1.45 20.82 7.95
C PRO A 118 -2.80 20.19 7.60
N ILE A 119 -3.74 20.99 7.08
CA ILE A 119 -5.05 20.51 6.65
C ILE A 119 -4.92 19.60 5.44
N LEU A 120 -4.05 19.94 4.48
CA LEU A 120 -3.75 19.08 3.33
C LEU A 120 -3.18 17.74 3.78
N LEU A 121 -2.20 17.75 4.69
CA LEU A 121 -1.56 16.54 5.19
C LEU A 121 -2.54 15.65 5.98
N ILE A 122 -3.42 16.24 6.80
CA ILE A 122 -4.51 15.51 7.46
C ILE A 122 -5.44 14.89 6.40
N ALA A 123 -5.89 15.65 5.40
CA ALA A 123 -6.76 15.13 4.36
C ALA A 123 -6.12 14.00 3.53
N LEU A 124 -4.82 14.11 3.22
CA LEU A 124 -4.05 13.06 2.53
C LEU A 124 -3.93 11.78 3.37
N ALA A 125 -3.91 11.88 4.70
CA ALA A 125 -3.96 10.72 5.58
C ALA A 125 -5.31 9.98 5.52
N GLY A 126 -6.37 10.61 5.00
CA GLY A 126 -7.65 9.97 4.70
C GLY A 126 -7.70 9.23 3.36
N CYS A 127 -6.66 9.31 2.52
CA CYS A 127 -6.65 8.59 1.25
C CYS A 127 -6.59 7.07 1.50
N PRO A 128 -7.39 6.25 0.78
CA PRO A 128 -7.35 4.80 0.92
C PRO A 128 -5.95 4.21 0.71
N SER A 129 -5.69 3.06 1.32
CA SER A 129 -4.40 2.35 1.36
C SER A 129 -3.30 3.05 2.17
N THR A 130 -3.45 4.32 2.56
CA THR A 130 -2.42 4.99 3.36
C THR A 130 -2.29 4.41 4.77
N THR A 131 -3.32 3.74 5.30
CA THR A 131 -3.24 3.01 6.59
C THR A 131 -2.23 1.88 6.48
N TYR A 132 -2.39 1.03 5.46
CA TYR A 132 -1.49 -0.07 5.18
C TYR A 132 -0.06 0.42 4.92
N TRP A 133 0.13 1.41 4.05
CA TRP A 133 1.47 1.89 3.71
C TRP A 133 2.18 2.54 4.89
N SER A 134 1.45 3.29 5.72
CA SER A 134 2.02 3.86 6.94
C SER A 134 2.52 2.75 7.86
N GLU A 135 1.70 1.74 8.12
CA GLU A 135 2.10 0.61 8.96
C GLU A 135 3.28 -0.18 8.38
N TYR A 136 3.25 -0.44 7.07
CA TYR A 136 4.31 -1.15 6.35
C TYR A 136 5.66 -0.45 6.53
N TYR A 137 5.73 0.87 6.29
CA TYR A 137 6.99 1.63 6.39
C TYR A 137 7.42 1.88 7.84
N ILE A 138 6.48 1.99 8.78
CA ILE A 138 6.81 2.08 10.22
C ILE A 138 7.43 0.77 10.69
N ARG A 139 6.86 -0.38 10.32
CA ARG A 139 7.39 -1.68 10.72
C ARG A 139 8.78 -1.94 10.16
N ILE A 140 9.05 -1.50 8.94
CA ILE A 140 10.40 -1.58 8.36
C ILE A 140 11.37 -0.66 9.11
N SER A 141 10.95 0.56 9.47
CA SER A 141 11.85 1.59 10.03
C SER A 141 12.02 1.55 11.56
N ALA A 142 10.99 1.15 12.28
CA ALA A 142 10.97 1.14 13.75
C ALA A 142 11.00 -0.28 14.31
N GLY A 143 11.15 -1.30 13.45
CA GLY A 143 11.06 -2.70 13.83
C GLY A 143 9.64 -3.11 14.22
N THR A 144 9.51 -4.09 15.11
CA THR A 144 8.23 -4.61 15.63
C THR A 144 7.48 -3.63 16.54
N ALA A 145 7.61 -2.32 16.34
CA ALA A 145 6.81 -1.34 17.05
C ALA A 145 5.32 -1.64 16.76
N PRO A 146 4.49 -1.90 17.79
CA PRO A 146 3.12 -2.38 17.64
C PRO A 146 2.14 -1.28 17.20
N VAL A 147 2.64 -0.14 16.71
CA VAL A 147 1.79 0.99 16.36
C VAL A 147 1.13 0.69 15.01
N GLY A 148 -0.14 0.27 15.07
CA GLY A 148 -0.96 0.08 13.88
C GLY A 148 -1.04 1.37 13.05
N GLY A 149 -1.14 1.23 11.72
CA GLY A 149 -1.08 2.38 10.80
C GLY A 149 -2.12 3.47 11.10
N LEU A 150 -3.32 3.09 11.58
CA LEU A 150 -4.36 4.03 11.97
C LEU A 150 -3.94 4.85 13.20
N ALA A 151 -3.36 4.21 14.23
CA ALA A 151 -2.90 4.90 15.43
C ALA A 151 -1.80 5.92 15.08
N PHE A 152 -0.87 5.55 14.20
CA PHE A 152 0.13 6.48 13.70
C PHE A 152 -0.50 7.69 13.00
N LYS A 153 -1.46 7.47 12.08
CA LYS A 153 -2.18 8.55 11.42
C LYS A 153 -2.90 9.45 12.42
N CYS A 154 -3.54 8.88 13.44
CA CYS A 154 -4.21 9.63 14.50
C CYS A 154 -3.21 10.51 15.27
N CYS A 155 -2.05 9.99 15.65
CA CYS A 155 -1.00 10.77 16.31
C CYS A 155 -0.47 11.90 15.41
N ALA A 156 -0.21 11.60 14.13
CA ALA A 156 0.23 12.59 13.15
C ALA A 156 -0.83 13.68 12.94
N ALA A 157 -2.11 13.30 12.79
CA ALA A 157 -3.22 14.21 12.63
C ALA A 157 -3.43 15.07 13.88
N ALA A 158 -3.29 14.51 15.09
CA ALA A 158 -3.36 15.25 16.34
C ALA A 158 -2.22 16.29 16.44
N ALA A 159 -0.98 15.91 16.14
CA ALA A 159 0.15 16.83 16.11
C ALA A 159 -0.04 17.97 15.09
N LEU A 160 -0.51 17.63 13.88
CA LEU A 160 -0.83 18.61 12.84
C LEU A 160 -1.99 19.52 13.24
N SER A 161 -2.99 18.99 13.96
CA SER A 161 -4.12 19.77 14.48
C SER A 161 -3.66 20.77 15.53
N VAL A 162 -2.87 20.33 16.52
CA VAL A 162 -2.28 21.19 17.54
C VAL A 162 -1.42 22.28 16.89
N TYR A 163 -0.54 21.91 15.96
CA TYR A 163 0.25 22.88 15.20
C TYR A 163 -0.64 23.89 14.48
N PHE A 164 -1.65 23.42 13.74
CA PHE A 164 -2.58 24.30 13.02
C PHE A 164 -3.31 25.24 13.96
N LEU A 165 -3.74 24.80 15.14
CA LEU A 165 -4.46 25.63 16.10
C LEU A 165 -3.55 26.66 16.78
N LEU A 166 -2.29 26.33 17.05
CA LEU A 166 -1.34 27.19 17.77
C LEU A 166 -0.48 28.08 16.88
N VAL A 167 -0.39 27.81 15.56
CA VAL A 167 0.49 28.54 14.65
C VAL A 167 0.15 30.04 14.62
N ARG A 168 1.10 30.86 15.07
CA ARG A 168 1.00 32.34 15.03
C ARG A 168 1.61 32.93 13.78
N ARG A 169 2.62 32.27 13.21
CA ARG A 169 3.34 32.70 12.00
C ARG A 169 3.43 31.55 11.02
N VAL A 170 3.07 31.83 9.78
CA VAL A 170 3.19 30.87 8.68
C VAL A 170 4.63 30.85 8.21
N TYR A 171 5.24 29.67 8.16
CA TYR A 171 6.60 29.51 7.64
C TYR A 171 6.67 29.84 6.15
N ARG A 172 7.84 30.31 5.73
CA ARG A 172 8.12 30.58 4.32
C ARG A 172 8.14 29.27 3.53
N LEU A 173 7.64 29.30 2.30
CA LEU A 173 7.61 28.11 1.43
C LEU A 173 9.00 27.50 1.25
N GLN A 174 10.05 28.32 1.13
CA GLN A 174 11.42 27.83 0.98
C GLN A 174 11.87 26.99 2.18
N THR A 175 11.50 27.39 3.40
CA THR A 175 11.81 26.63 4.62
C THR A 175 11.08 25.30 4.62
N LEU A 176 9.80 25.27 4.22
CA LEU A 176 9.03 24.04 4.13
C LEU A 176 9.58 23.08 3.08
N LEU A 177 9.97 23.60 1.91
CA LEU A 177 10.60 22.82 0.84
C LEU A 177 11.98 22.30 1.26
N PHE A 178 12.77 23.09 1.99
CA PHE A 178 14.05 22.66 2.54
C PHE A 178 13.86 21.52 3.54
N VAL A 179 12.94 21.66 4.49
CA VAL A 179 12.62 20.60 5.47
C VAL A 179 12.13 19.34 4.75
N LEU A 180 11.25 19.47 3.76
CA LEU A 180 10.80 18.35 2.94
C LEU A 180 11.97 17.67 2.23
N GLY A 181 12.88 18.45 1.62
CA GLY A 181 14.08 17.93 0.98
C GLY A 181 14.99 17.17 1.93
N VAL A 182 15.20 17.68 3.14
CA VAL A 182 15.98 17.01 4.19
C VAL A 182 15.30 15.71 4.63
N LEU A 183 13.98 15.71 4.85
CA LEU A 183 13.22 14.50 5.21
C LEU A 183 13.28 13.45 4.10
N LEU A 184 13.17 13.86 2.83
CA LEU A 184 13.31 12.96 1.69
C LEU A 184 14.72 12.39 1.59
N LEU A 185 15.76 13.21 1.77
CA LEU A 185 17.15 12.77 1.79
C LEU A 185 17.37 11.75 2.91
N PHE A 186 16.92 12.05 4.13
CA PHE A 186 17.02 11.14 5.26
C PHE A 186 16.27 9.83 4.98
N GLY A 187 15.06 9.90 4.41
CA GLY A 187 14.30 8.73 4.00
C GLY A 187 15.02 7.86 2.97
N VAL A 188 15.66 8.48 1.97
CA VAL A 188 16.47 7.75 0.97
C VAL A 188 17.68 7.07 1.61
N LEU A 189 18.42 7.80 2.46
CA LEU A 189 19.59 7.25 3.16
C LEU A 189 19.20 6.12 4.10
N TYR A 190 18.11 6.28 4.84
CA TYR A 190 17.59 5.26 5.77
C TYR A 190 17.09 4.01 5.03
N SER A 191 16.40 4.18 3.88
CA SER A 191 15.90 3.06 3.07
C SER A 191 16.98 2.16 2.48
N ARG A 192 18.25 2.62 2.42
CA ARG A 192 19.37 1.81 1.92
C ARG A 192 19.77 0.67 2.86
N GLU A 193 19.43 0.74 4.15
CA GLU A 193 19.76 -0.31 5.11
C GLU A 193 18.77 -1.49 5.05
N SER A 194 17.53 -1.27 4.62
CA SER A 194 16.53 -2.32 4.40
C SER A 194 16.57 -2.87 2.96
N ARG A 195 17.73 -3.41 2.53
CA ARG A 195 17.81 -4.07 1.22
C ARG A 195 16.91 -5.30 1.19
N ALA A 196 16.09 -5.41 0.14
CA ALA A 196 15.27 -6.59 -0.10
C ALA A 196 16.13 -7.85 -0.12
N GLY A 197 15.64 -8.93 0.49
CA GLY A 197 16.25 -10.24 0.34
C GLY A 197 16.08 -10.75 -1.09
N TYR A 198 17.16 -11.26 -1.69
CA TYR A 198 17.15 -11.92 -2.99
C TYR A 198 17.59 -13.37 -2.84
N GLY A 199 16.92 -14.27 -3.55
CA GLY A 199 17.25 -15.69 -3.62
C GLY A 199 17.26 -16.20 -5.06
N GLN A 200 17.53 -17.49 -5.22
CA GLN A 200 17.38 -18.20 -6.48
C GLN A 200 15.90 -18.31 -6.88
N PRO A 201 15.61 -18.39 -8.19
CA PRO A 201 14.24 -18.52 -8.66
C PRO A 201 13.68 -19.87 -8.22
N LEU A 202 12.43 -19.86 -7.75
CA LEU A 202 11.68 -21.07 -7.42
C LEU A 202 10.30 -20.99 -8.06
N LEU A 203 10.10 -21.82 -9.08
CA LEU A 203 8.84 -22.01 -9.74
C LEU A 203 8.25 -23.35 -9.28
N ILE A 204 7.05 -23.29 -8.73
CA ILE A 204 6.27 -24.48 -8.37
C ILE A 204 5.25 -24.73 -9.45
N ASP A 205 5.17 -25.96 -9.91
CA ASP A 205 4.09 -26.47 -10.74
C ASP A 205 2.90 -26.86 -9.85
N PRO A 206 1.80 -26.10 -9.87
CA PRO A 206 0.63 -26.38 -9.04
C PRO A 206 -0.21 -27.57 -9.54
N GLU A 207 0.05 -28.09 -10.74
CA GLU A 207 -0.68 -29.26 -11.29
C GLU A 207 -0.06 -30.58 -10.83
N ARG A 208 1.12 -30.53 -10.21
CA ARG A 208 1.77 -31.71 -9.66
C ARG A 208 0.98 -32.30 -8.49
N THR A 209 0.62 -33.57 -8.64
CA THR A 209 -0.22 -34.33 -7.70
C THR A 209 0.56 -34.95 -6.55
N GLU A 210 1.89 -35.03 -6.62
CA GLU A 210 2.73 -35.60 -5.57
C GLU A 210 3.98 -34.76 -5.33
N VAL A 211 4.17 -34.31 -4.09
CA VAL A 211 5.35 -33.54 -3.65
C VAL A 211 5.84 -34.14 -2.34
N GLY A 212 6.91 -34.95 -2.38
CA GLY A 212 7.38 -35.67 -1.20
C GLY A 212 6.28 -36.55 -0.62
N GLY A 213 5.98 -36.40 0.68
CA GLY A 213 4.90 -37.11 1.36
C GLY A 213 3.51 -36.47 1.25
N TYR A 214 3.30 -35.54 0.31
CA TYR A 214 2.03 -34.81 0.16
C TYR A 214 1.31 -35.13 -1.15
N LEU A 215 0.00 -35.34 -1.05
CA LEU A 215 -0.90 -35.54 -2.19
C LEU A 215 -1.65 -34.25 -2.54
N GLY A 216 -1.43 -33.75 -3.74
CA GLY A 216 -1.95 -32.49 -4.27
C GLY A 216 -3.26 -32.64 -5.03
N PHE A 217 -4.23 -31.80 -4.70
CA PHE A 217 -5.52 -31.69 -5.37
C PHE A 217 -5.72 -30.26 -5.87
N PRO A 218 -5.86 -30.06 -7.20
CA PRO A 218 -6.27 -28.77 -7.74
C PRO A 218 -7.61 -28.33 -7.14
N SER A 219 -7.71 -27.05 -6.82
CA SER A 219 -8.91 -26.46 -6.24
C SER A 219 -9.44 -25.35 -7.15
N ALA A 220 -10.72 -25.42 -7.50
CA ALA A 220 -11.37 -24.42 -8.34
C ALA A 220 -11.42 -23.06 -7.65
N LEU A 221 -11.10 -21.99 -8.39
CA LEU A 221 -11.19 -20.62 -7.89
C LEU A 221 -12.65 -20.19 -7.78
N SER A 222 -13.02 -19.53 -6.68
CA SER A 222 -14.32 -18.88 -6.57
C SER A 222 -14.46 -17.73 -7.57
N GLU A 223 -15.69 -17.34 -7.91
CA GLU A 223 -15.95 -16.19 -8.80
C GLU A 223 -15.32 -14.88 -8.28
N GLN A 224 -15.25 -14.72 -6.97
CA GLN A 224 -14.64 -13.55 -6.35
C GLN A 224 -13.12 -13.55 -6.58
N GLU A 225 -12.45 -14.69 -6.41
CA GLU A 225 -11.02 -14.82 -6.68
C GLU A 225 -10.69 -14.63 -8.17
N GLN A 226 -11.54 -15.16 -9.06
CA GLN A 226 -11.39 -14.96 -10.50
C GLN A 226 -11.48 -13.48 -10.86
N ARG A 227 -12.43 -12.74 -10.28
CA ARG A 227 -12.54 -11.29 -10.45
C ARG A 227 -11.36 -10.55 -9.84
N PHE A 228 -10.90 -10.96 -8.66
CA PHE A 228 -9.77 -10.33 -7.97
C PHE A 228 -8.46 -10.43 -8.76
N PHE A 229 -8.21 -11.57 -9.39
CA PHE A 229 -7.02 -11.81 -10.21
C PHE A 229 -7.28 -11.70 -11.72
N GLU A 230 -8.35 -11.02 -12.13
CA GLU A 230 -8.72 -10.90 -13.53
C GLU A 230 -7.53 -10.39 -14.38
N GLY A 231 -7.22 -11.12 -15.46
CA GLY A 231 -6.08 -10.88 -16.34
C GLY A 231 -4.80 -11.62 -15.95
N HIS A 232 -4.78 -12.33 -14.82
CA HIS A 232 -3.65 -13.16 -14.37
C HIS A 232 -3.96 -14.65 -14.48
N ALA A 233 -2.92 -15.46 -14.69
CA ALA A 233 -3.04 -16.91 -14.70
C ALA A 233 -2.97 -17.45 -13.26
N VAL A 234 -4.10 -17.81 -12.68
CA VAL A 234 -4.18 -18.28 -11.29
C VAL A 234 -4.41 -19.78 -11.22
N ARG A 235 -3.70 -20.41 -10.29
CA ARG A 235 -3.85 -21.82 -9.93
C ARG A 235 -3.82 -21.96 -8.42
N ARG A 236 -4.67 -22.84 -7.89
CA ARG A 236 -4.72 -23.17 -6.47
C ARG A 236 -4.69 -24.68 -6.31
N ALA A 237 -3.89 -25.14 -5.36
CA ALA A 237 -3.80 -26.55 -5.00
C ALA A 237 -3.78 -26.70 -3.48
N VAL A 238 -4.35 -27.80 -2.99
CA VAL A 238 -4.28 -28.22 -1.60
C VAL A 238 -3.54 -29.54 -1.54
N TYR A 239 -2.47 -29.58 -0.76
CA TYR A 239 -1.60 -30.71 -0.57
C TYR A 239 -1.88 -31.30 0.81
N TYR A 240 -2.38 -32.53 0.87
CA TYR A 240 -2.67 -33.23 2.12
C TYR A 240 -1.47 -34.10 2.51
N GLY A 241 -0.95 -33.88 3.71
CA GLY A 241 0.03 -34.77 4.35
C GLY A 241 -0.60 -35.62 5.44
N SER A 242 0.23 -36.30 6.23
CA SER A 242 -0.21 -37.17 7.34
C SER A 242 -0.79 -36.40 8.54
N VAL A 243 -0.43 -35.13 8.72
CA VAL A 243 -0.82 -34.32 9.88
C VAL A 243 -1.72 -33.15 9.48
N GLU A 244 -1.24 -32.30 8.58
CA GLU A 244 -1.92 -31.06 8.19
C GLU A 244 -1.85 -30.85 6.68
N ASN A 245 -2.70 -29.96 6.17
CA ASN A 245 -2.66 -29.55 4.77
C ASN A 245 -1.74 -28.34 4.53
N ILE A 246 -1.26 -28.27 3.29
CA ILE A 246 -0.53 -27.13 2.73
C ILE A 246 -1.36 -26.59 1.57
N ARG A 247 -1.60 -25.29 1.57
CA ARG A 247 -2.33 -24.60 0.49
C ARG A 247 -1.36 -23.77 -0.31
N LEU A 248 -1.37 -24.00 -1.62
CA LEU A 248 -0.57 -23.28 -2.60
C LEU A 248 -1.50 -22.44 -3.47
N LEU A 249 -1.20 -21.14 -3.55
CA LEU A 249 -1.73 -20.24 -4.56
C LEU A 249 -0.57 -19.78 -5.44
N ALA A 250 -0.68 -20.02 -6.74
CA ALA A 250 0.30 -19.60 -7.75
C ALA A 250 -0.38 -18.63 -8.71
N VAL A 251 0.18 -17.44 -8.86
CA VAL A 251 -0.32 -16.38 -9.74
C VAL A 251 0.75 -16.04 -10.77
N GLY A 252 0.56 -16.50 -12.00
CA GLY A 252 1.32 -16.05 -13.16
C GLY A 252 0.93 -14.62 -13.52
N VAL A 253 1.88 -13.70 -13.41
CA VAL A 253 1.65 -12.27 -13.52
C VAL A 253 1.69 -11.82 -14.97
N THR A 254 0.59 -12.07 -15.70
CA THR A 254 0.44 -11.77 -17.13
C THR A 254 -0.32 -10.47 -17.44
N GLY A 255 -1.24 -10.09 -16.56
CA GLY A 255 -2.14 -8.95 -16.72
C GLY A 255 -1.57 -7.62 -16.21
N ASP A 256 -2.46 -6.72 -15.82
CA ASP A 256 -2.07 -5.45 -15.22
C ASP A 256 -1.44 -5.68 -13.85
N ILE A 257 -0.13 -5.46 -13.78
CA ILE A 257 0.65 -5.56 -12.54
C ILE A 257 0.00 -4.77 -11.38
N HIS A 258 -0.71 -3.64 -11.62
CA HIS A 258 -1.41 -2.86 -10.58
C HIS A 258 -2.53 -3.60 -9.85
N ARG A 259 -2.95 -4.76 -10.34
CA ARG A 259 -3.93 -5.64 -9.68
C ARG A 259 -3.28 -6.65 -8.72
N ILE A 260 -1.96 -6.83 -8.78
CA ILE A 260 -1.22 -7.61 -7.80
C ILE A 260 -0.91 -6.74 -6.59
N HIS A 261 -1.29 -7.24 -5.41
CA HIS A 261 -1.13 -6.56 -4.12
C HIS A 261 -0.17 -7.34 -3.21
N PRO A 262 0.45 -6.68 -2.21
CA PRO A 262 1.15 -7.39 -1.15
C PRO A 262 0.20 -8.32 -0.39
N ALA A 263 0.63 -9.53 -0.04
CA ALA A 263 -0.23 -10.51 0.62
C ALA A 263 -0.76 -10.03 1.98
N GLU A 264 0.03 -9.25 2.72
CA GLU A 264 -0.43 -8.61 3.96
C GLU A 264 -1.64 -7.70 3.75
N LEU A 265 -1.64 -6.92 2.66
CA LEU A 265 -2.75 -6.05 2.32
C LEU A 265 -4.00 -6.89 2.05
N CYS A 266 -3.87 -7.99 1.31
CA CYS A 266 -4.96 -8.92 1.04
C CYS A 266 -5.53 -9.55 2.32
N LEU A 267 -4.65 -10.01 3.23
CA LEU A 267 -5.06 -10.62 4.50
C LEU A 267 -5.84 -9.64 5.38
N LYS A 268 -5.35 -8.41 5.51
CA LYS A 268 -6.02 -7.37 6.28
C LYS A 268 -7.36 -6.93 5.67
N SER A 269 -7.46 -6.93 4.33
CA SER A 269 -8.74 -6.71 3.64
C SER A 269 -9.75 -7.82 3.89
N MET A 270 -9.31 -9.03 4.29
CA MET A 270 -10.16 -10.14 4.76
C MET A 270 -10.35 -10.14 6.28
N ASP A 271 -10.09 -9.02 6.96
CA ASP A 271 -10.22 -8.86 8.42
C ASP A 271 -9.35 -9.83 9.22
N CYS A 272 -8.21 -10.26 8.64
CA CYS A 272 -7.21 -11.06 9.35
C CYS A 272 -6.22 -10.16 10.11
N ASP A 273 -5.87 -10.55 11.34
CA ASP A 273 -4.80 -9.90 12.09
C ASP A 273 -3.44 -10.45 11.64
N VAL A 274 -2.59 -9.58 11.12
CA VAL A 274 -1.19 -9.91 10.79
C VAL A 274 -0.35 -9.77 12.05
N LEU A 275 -0.11 -10.88 12.74
CA LEU A 275 0.60 -10.94 14.02
C LEU A 275 2.11 -10.72 13.85
N SER A 276 2.68 -11.19 12.74
CA SER A 276 4.06 -10.90 12.38
C SER A 276 4.23 -10.93 10.86
N SER A 277 5.08 -10.06 10.33
CA SER A 277 5.53 -10.12 8.95
C SER A 277 7.00 -9.73 8.87
N ARG A 278 7.83 -10.56 8.24
CA ARG A 278 9.26 -10.32 8.08
C ARG A 278 9.80 -10.98 6.82
N GLU A 279 10.81 -10.37 6.21
CA GLU A 279 11.59 -11.05 5.19
C GLU A 279 12.52 -12.09 5.82
N LYS A 280 12.62 -13.25 5.19
CA LYS A 280 13.45 -14.38 5.63
C LYS A 280 14.07 -15.04 4.41
N ILE A 281 15.34 -15.42 4.52
CA ILE A 281 15.97 -16.29 3.53
C ILE A 281 15.89 -17.73 4.04
N LEU A 282 15.17 -18.56 3.31
CA LEU A 282 15.11 -20.00 3.50
C LEU A 282 16.21 -20.66 2.64
N ASN A 283 16.68 -21.83 3.01
CA ASN A 283 17.63 -22.61 2.20
C ASN A 283 17.09 -24.02 1.87
N PRO A 284 15.91 -24.15 1.22
CA PRO A 284 15.38 -25.46 0.84
C PRO A 284 16.36 -26.18 -0.10
N GLY A 285 16.88 -27.33 0.32
CA GLY A 285 17.83 -28.12 -0.46
C GLY A 285 19.14 -27.39 -0.77
N GLY A 286 19.57 -26.47 0.10
CA GLY A 286 20.80 -25.68 -0.07
C GLY A 286 20.69 -24.51 -1.06
N ARG A 287 19.49 -24.22 -1.59
CA ARG A 287 19.24 -23.09 -2.49
C ARG A 287 18.59 -21.93 -1.73
N PRO A 288 19.17 -20.73 -1.73
CA PRO A 288 18.58 -19.60 -1.03
C PRO A 288 17.27 -19.17 -1.70
N LEU A 289 16.20 -19.05 -0.93
CA LEU A 289 14.89 -18.57 -1.34
C LEU A 289 14.50 -17.43 -0.40
N ALA A 290 14.39 -16.22 -0.94
CA ALA A 290 13.90 -15.09 -0.17
C ALA A 290 12.37 -15.09 -0.16
N VAL A 291 11.78 -15.11 1.04
CA VAL A 291 10.33 -15.10 1.26
C VAL A 291 9.94 -13.98 2.23
N GLN A 292 8.70 -13.54 2.13
CA GLN A 292 8.01 -12.84 3.19
C GLN A 292 7.26 -13.87 4.02
N GLU A 293 7.62 -14.00 5.29
CA GLU A 293 6.96 -14.86 6.25
C GLU A 293 5.93 -14.06 7.02
N ILE A 294 4.68 -14.51 6.98
CA ILE A 294 3.53 -13.89 7.62
C ILE A 294 2.88 -14.89 8.56
N VAL A 295 2.63 -14.46 9.79
CA VAL A 295 1.76 -15.16 10.73
C VAL A 295 0.45 -14.39 10.79
N ALA A 296 -0.64 -15.05 10.40
CA ALA A 296 -1.97 -14.45 10.36
C ALA A 296 -2.93 -15.18 11.30
N LEU A 297 -3.80 -14.41 11.95
CA LEU A 297 -4.96 -14.90 12.69
C LEU A 297 -6.21 -14.56 11.88
N PHE A 298 -6.94 -15.59 11.47
CA PHE A 298 -8.18 -15.45 10.73
C PHE A 298 -9.35 -15.13 11.67
N PRO A 299 -10.46 -14.55 11.16
CA PRO A 299 -11.64 -14.22 11.96
C PRO A 299 -12.21 -15.41 12.76
N ASN A 300 -12.08 -16.63 12.23
CA ASN A 300 -12.48 -17.87 12.89
C ASN A 300 -11.48 -18.35 13.97
N ARG A 301 -10.52 -17.49 14.37
CA ARG A 301 -9.43 -17.78 15.31
C ARG A 301 -8.41 -18.81 14.83
N ALA A 302 -8.51 -19.29 13.60
CA ALA A 302 -7.48 -20.16 13.02
C ALA A 302 -6.20 -19.34 12.80
N LYS A 303 -5.06 -19.90 13.21
CA LYS A 303 -3.75 -19.30 13.02
C LYS A 303 -3.06 -20.03 11.87
N ALA A 304 -2.40 -19.29 10.98
CA ALA A 304 -1.65 -19.87 9.87
C ALA A 304 -0.28 -19.22 9.73
N LEU A 305 0.67 -20.02 9.26
CA LEU A 305 1.96 -19.57 8.75
C LEU A 305 1.88 -19.49 7.23
N ILE A 306 2.34 -18.39 6.67
CA ILE A 306 2.25 -18.09 5.24
C ILE A 306 3.63 -17.63 4.74
N TYR A 307 4.14 -18.29 3.71
CA TYR A 307 5.29 -17.83 2.93
C TYR A 307 4.82 -17.25 1.61
N VAL A 308 5.35 -16.07 1.28
CA VAL A 308 5.06 -15.38 0.02
C VAL A 308 6.38 -15.07 -0.66
N TRP A 309 6.48 -15.40 -1.93
CA TRP A 309 7.63 -14.97 -2.73
C TRP A 309 7.20 -14.66 -4.16
N TYR A 310 8.00 -13.81 -4.77
CA TYR A 310 7.85 -13.40 -6.15
C TYR A 310 9.05 -13.94 -6.91
N SER A 311 8.82 -14.79 -7.91
CA SER A 311 9.88 -15.43 -8.68
C SER A 311 9.84 -14.99 -10.13
N GLY A 312 10.97 -14.48 -10.61
CA GLY A 312 11.24 -14.28 -12.03
C GLY A 312 12.08 -15.44 -12.59
N PRO A 313 12.65 -15.28 -13.79
CA PRO A 313 13.50 -16.29 -14.41
C PRO A 313 14.87 -16.44 -13.73
N GLU A 314 15.41 -15.36 -13.16
CA GLU A 314 16.80 -15.33 -12.65
C GLU A 314 16.90 -15.30 -11.13
N TRP A 315 15.86 -14.85 -10.44
CA TRP A 315 15.88 -14.65 -8.99
C TRP A 315 14.47 -14.62 -8.39
N SER A 316 14.42 -14.69 -7.06
CA SER A 316 13.21 -14.53 -6.26
C SER A 316 13.40 -13.51 -5.13
N SER A 317 12.30 -12.95 -4.64
CA SER A 317 12.30 -12.09 -3.45
C SER A 317 11.00 -12.23 -2.66
N GLY A 318 11.06 -12.05 -1.35
CA GLY A 318 9.89 -11.84 -0.50
C GLY A 318 9.38 -10.40 -0.53
N ASN A 319 10.18 -9.46 -1.02
CA ASN A 319 9.86 -8.03 -0.96
C ASN A 319 8.96 -7.61 -2.13
N PHE A 320 7.69 -7.30 -1.84
CA PHE A 320 6.75 -6.85 -2.86
C PHE A 320 7.21 -5.58 -3.61
N PRO A 321 7.73 -4.51 -2.97
CA PRO A 321 8.28 -3.38 -3.69
C PRO A 321 9.48 -3.70 -4.61
N ALA A 322 10.33 -4.67 -4.26
CA ALA A 322 11.42 -5.12 -5.11
C ALA A 322 10.89 -5.83 -6.35
N PHE A 323 10.00 -6.81 -6.16
CA PHE A 323 9.25 -7.44 -7.26
C PHE A 323 8.60 -6.40 -8.17
N ARG A 324 7.88 -5.44 -7.57
CA ARG A 324 7.13 -4.44 -8.31
C ARG A 324 8.00 -3.54 -9.19
N ARG A 325 9.20 -3.20 -8.71
CA ARG A 325 10.17 -2.39 -9.47
C ARG A 325 10.85 -3.17 -10.59
N SER A 326 10.98 -4.48 -10.43
CA SER A 326 11.70 -5.34 -11.36
C SER A 326 10.81 -6.00 -12.41
N TRP A 327 9.50 -6.09 -12.17
CA TRP A 327 8.57 -6.71 -13.11
C TRP A 327 8.60 -6.04 -14.49
N LYS A 328 8.68 -6.87 -15.53
CA LYS A 328 8.49 -6.46 -16.93
C LYS A 328 7.48 -7.38 -17.60
N ARG A 329 6.65 -6.82 -18.47
CA ARG A 329 5.62 -7.58 -19.21
C ARG A 329 6.20 -8.68 -20.11
N SER A 330 7.44 -8.52 -20.57
CA SER A 330 8.16 -9.50 -21.39
C SER A 330 8.74 -10.67 -20.60
N GLU A 331 8.76 -10.60 -19.27
CA GLU A 331 9.35 -11.61 -18.40
C GLU A 331 8.27 -12.41 -17.69
N ARG A 332 8.49 -13.72 -17.53
CA ARG A 332 7.57 -14.59 -16.81
C ARG A 332 7.80 -14.44 -15.31
N TRP A 333 6.87 -13.75 -14.66
CA TRP A 333 6.87 -13.56 -13.21
C TRP A 333 5.73 -14.32 -12.55
N PHE A 334 5.99 -14.85 -11.37
CA PHE A 334 5.00 -15.52 -10.53
C PHE A 334 4.99 -14.94 -9.13
N ALA A 335 3.79 -14.80 -8.56
CA ALA A 335 3.60 -14.61 -7.13
C ALA A 335 3.08 -15.92 -6.53
N TYR A 336 3.77 -16.42 -5.51
CA TYR A 336 3.38 -17.63 -4.80
C TYR A 336 2.98 -17.28 -3.38
N GLN A 337 1.94 -17.93 -2.89
CA GLN A 337 1.56 -17.95 -1.48
C GLN A 337 1.41 -19.40 -1.05
N LEU A 338 2.26 -19.82 -0.12
CA LEU A 338 2.24 -21.15 0.48
C LEU A 338 1.83 -20.99 1.94
N SER A 339 0.82 -21.73 2.39
CA SER A 339 0.30 -21.59 3.75
C SER A 339 -0.03 -22.94 4.38
N THR A 340 0.12 -23.01 5.70
CA THR A 340 -0.28 -24.18 6.51
C THR A 340 -0.91 -23.70 7.82
N PRO A 341 -1.89 -24.43 8.37
CA PRO A 341 -2.38 -24.20 9.72
C PRO A 341 -1.24 -24.24 10.74
N MET A 342 -1.37 -23.48 11.82
CA MET A 342 -0.40 -23.42 12.92
C MET A 342 -1.12 -23.63 14.27
N PRO A 343 -1.73 -24.83 14.50
CA PRO A 343 -2.45 -25.13 15.74
C PRO A 343 -1.50 -25.33 16.94
N ASP A 344 -0.33 -25.95 16.70
CA ASP A 344 0.60 -26.33 17.77
C ASP A 344 1.66 -25.23 18.00
N SER A 345 2.70 -25.21 17.17
CA SER A 345 3.84 -24.31 17.28
C SER A 345 4.22 -23.73 15.93
N ARG A 346 4.96 -22.62 15.98
CA ARG A 346 5.53 -21.99 14.78
C ARG A 346 6.53 -22.90 14.12
N GLU A 347 7.37 -23.53 14.92
CA GLU A 347 8.47 -24.40 14.50
C GLU A 347 7.94 -25.58 13.70
N ALA A 348 6.86 -26.22 14.16
CA ALA A 348 6.23 -27.32 13.43
C ALA A 348 5.63 -26.87 12.08
N ALA A 349 5.02 -25.68 12.02
CA ALA A 349 4.53 -25.11 10.77
C ALA A 349 5.69 -24.75 9.82
N GLU A 350 6.78 -24.19 10.34
CA GLU A 350 7.98 -23.87 9.56
C GLU A 350 8.62 -25.13 8.97
N GLU A 351 8.68 -26.21 9.74
CA GLU A 351 9.20 -27.53 9.31
C GLU A 351 8.34 -28.12 8.19
N ARG A 352 7.00 -28.16 8.35
CA ARG A 352 6.08 -28.61 7.29
C ARG A 352 6.28 -27.88 5.97
N LEU A 353 6.34 -26.54 6.03
CA LEU A 353 6.54 -25.73 4.83
C LEU A 353 7.95 -25.92 4.23
N ARG A 354 8.97 -26.09 5.08
CA ARG A 354 10.34 -26.37 4.62
C ARG A 354 10.41 -27.71 3.89
N ASP A 355 9.84 -28.76 4.46
CA ASP A 355 9.82 -30.10 3.87
C ASP A 355 9.14 -30.11 2.50
N PHE A 356 8.01 -29.41 2.39
CA PHE A 356 7.32 -29.24 1.11
C PHE A 356 8.21 -28.55 0.07
N LEU A 357 8.88 -27.44 0.45
CA LEU A 357 9.75 -26.68 -0.45
C LEU A 357 10.97 -27.49 -0.90
N VAL A 358 11.61 -28.22 0.01
CA VAL A 358 12.76 -29.10 -0.30
C VAL A 358 12.37 -30.10 -1.39
N ASN A 359 11.24 -30.78 -1.24
CA ASN A 359 10.75 -31.78 -2.20
C ASN A 359 10.25 -31.19 -3.53
N THR A 360 9.96 -29.89 -3.55
CA THR A 360 9.60 -29.20 -4.79
C THR A 360 10.84 -28.85 -5.62
N VAL A 361 11.96 -28.50 -4.97
CA VAL A 361 13.21 -28.08 -5.62
C VAL A 361 13.87 -29.22 -6.40
N PHE A 362 13.91 -30.43 -5.85
CA PHE A 362 14.61 -31.58 -6.46
C PHE A 362 13.96 -32.12 -7.72
N SER A 363 12.75 -31.67 -8.06
CA SER A 363 11.99 -32.21 -9.20
C SER A 363 12.01 -31.32 -10.44
N SER A 364 12.51 -30.09 -10.31
CA SER A 364 12.70 -29.17 -11.45
C SER A 364 13.96 -29.46 -12.27
N GLY A 365 14.60 -30.62 -12.05
CA GLY A 365 15.68 -31.15 -12.90
C GLY A 365 15.24 -31.55 -14.31
N THR A 366 13.93 -31.61 -14.58
CA THR A 366 13.36 -31.72 -15.91
C THR A 366 12.77 -30.36 -16.32
N ARG A 367 13.35 -29.75 -17.36
CA ARG A 367 12.71 -28.64 -18.08
C ARG A 367 11.29 -29.07 -18.45
N PRO A 368 10.25 -28.23 -18.24
CA PRO A 368 9.03 -28.38 -19.02
C PRO A 368 9.41 -28.14 -20.48
N GLU A 369 9.20 -29.16 -21.31
CA GLU A 369 9.30 -29.01 -22.76
C GLU A 369 8.28 -27.98 -23.27
N ARG A 370 8.60 -27.46 -24.46
CA ARG A 370 8.17 -26.18 -25.04
C ARG A 370 6.68 -26.02 -25.27
#